data_AF-A0A953JN45-F1
#
_entry.id   AF-A0A953JN45-F1
#
_cell.length_a   1.000
_cell.length_b   1.000
_cell.length_c   1.000
_cell.angle_alpha   90.00
_cell.angle_beta   90.00
_cell.angle_gamma   90.00
#
_symmetry.space_group_name_H-M   'P 1'
#
loop_
_entity.id
_entity.type
_entity.pdbx_description
1 polymer ?
#
loop_
_entity_poly.entity_id
_entity_poly.type
_entity_poly.pdbx_seq_one_letter_code
_entity_poly.pdbx_strand_id
1 'polypeptide(L)'
;MPLRDRILQHLRQRTADAPLPLRLAFWDGAVFDFAPAPKVTLAIHSPRVLRLFLTGNMARLGRAYVEGEITVDGRLQDIMQV
;
A
#
# COMPACT_ATOMS: atom_id res chain seq x y z
N MET A 1 -0.34 -14.95 -14.10
CA MET A 1 -1.04 -13.86 -13.38
C MET A 1 -0.04 -12.81 -12.93
N PRO A 2 -0.29 -11.52 -13.18
CA PRO A 2 0.60 -10.43 -12.79
C PRO A 2 0.81 -10.37 -11.26
N LEU A 3 2.02 -10.06 -10.81
CA LEU A 3 2.37 -9.90 -9.40
C LEU A 3 1.49 -8.85 -8.70
N ARG A 4 1.11 -7.81 -9.42
CA ARG A 4 0.20 -6.74 -8.99
C ARG A 4 -1.15 -7.31 -8.53
N ASP A 5 -1.78 -8.13 -9.36
CA ASP A 5 -3.14 -8.59 -9.11
C ASP A 5 -3.20 -9.51 -7.89
N ARG A 6 -2.15 -10.30 -7.64
CA ARG A 6 -2.01 -11.10 -6.41
C ARG A 6 -1.93 -10.23 -5.15
N ILE A 7 -1.23 -9.09 -5.21
CA ILE A 7 -1.11 -8.17 -4.08
C ILE A 7 -2.45 -7.52 -3.78
N LEU A 8 -3.14 -7.05 -4.82
CA LEU A 8 -4.45 -6.44 -4.68
C LEU A 8 -5.45 -7.41 -4.07
N GLN A 9 -5.44 -8.67 -4.53
CA GLN A 9 -6.29 -9.72 -3.97
C GLN A 9 -5.94 -10.03 -2.50
N HIS A 10 -4.66 -10.14 -2.15
CA HIS A 10 -4.24 -10.42 -0.77
C HIS A 10 -4.61 -9.29 0.19
N LEU A 11 -4.43 -8.03 -0.24
CA LEU A 11 -4.77 -6.86 0.59
C LEU A 11 -6.28 -6.68 0.73
N ARG A 12 -7.06 -6.95 -0.33
CA ARG A 12 -8.53 -6.97 -0.25
C ARG A 12 -9.05 -7.99 0.74
N GLN A 13 -8.49 -9.20 0.75
CA GLN A 13 -8.89 -10.24 1.69
C GLN A 13 -8.60 -9.84 3.15
N ARG A 14 -7.49 -9.14 3.40
CA ARG A 14 -7.09 -8.65 4.73
C ARG A 14 -7.93 -7.46 5.24
N THR A 15 -8.56 -6.72 4.33
CA THR A 15 -9.36 -5.52 4.63
C THR A 15 -10.86 -5.76 4.43
N ALA A 16 -11.27 -7.02 4.27
CA ALA A 16 -12.67 -7.39 4.11
C ALA A 16 -13.50 -7.08 5.37
N ASP A 17 -12.89 -7.21 6.55
CA ASP A 17 -13.55 -6.99 7.84
C ASP A 17 -13.52 -5.51 8.29
N ALA A 18 -12.66 -4.68 7.70
CA ALA A 18 -12.58 -3.26 8.01
C ALA A 18 -12.09 -2.44 6.80
N PRO A 19 -12.87 -1.44 6.33
CA PRO A 19 -12.49 -0.61 5.21
C PRO A 19 -11.30 0.26 5.59
N LEU A 20 -10.13 -0.09 5.06
CA LEU A 20 -8.89 0.67 5.24
C LEU A 20 -8.96 1.92 4.34
N PRO A 21 -8.88 3.15 4.88
CA PRO A 21 -8.94 4.38 4.09
C PRO A 21 -7.60 4.65 3.37
N LEU A 22 -7.14 3.67 2.60
CA LEU A 22 -5.86 3.64 1.92
C LEU A 22 -6.04 3.58 0.40
N ARG A 23 -5.20 4.33 -0.32
CA ARG A 23 -5.00 4.27 -1.77
C ARG A 23 -3.58 3.80 -2.04
N LEU A 24 -3.38 2.87 -2.97
CA LEU A 24 -2.07 2.57 -3.55
C LEU A 24 -1.96 3.27 -4.88
N ALA A 25 -0.92 4.08 -5.06
CA ALA A 25 -0.53 4.63 -6.34
C ALA A 25 0.75 3.93 -6.81
N PHE A 26 0.72 3.34 -7.99
CA PHE A 26 1.85 2.60 -8.55
C PHE A 26 2.67 3.48 -9.50
N TRP A 27 3.92 3.08 -9.75
CA TRP A 27 4.87 3.79 -10.62
C TRP A 27 4.40 3.90 -12.08
N ASP A 28 3.47 3.04 -12.51
CA ASP A 28 2.87 3.04 -13.85
C ASP A 28 1.63 3.95 -13.94
N GLY A 29 1.31 4.69 -12.88
CA GLY A 29 0.13 5.53 -12.78
C GLY A 29 -1.16 4.77 -12.43
N ALA A 30 -1.09 3.44 -12.24
CA ALA A 30 -2.23 2.69 -11.75
C ALA A 30 -2.55 3.08 -10.30
N VAL A 31 -3.83 3.02 -9.96
CA VAL A 31 -4.31 3.36 -8.61
C VAL A 31 -5.27 2.29 -8.12
N PHE A 32 -5.20 1.97 -6.83
CA PHE A 32 -6.12 1.05 -6.18
C PHE A 32 -6.62 1.59 -4.85
N ASP A 33 -7.93 1.70 -4.70
CA ASP A 33 -8.58 2.21 -3.51
C ASP A 33 -9.15 1.07 -2.66
N PHE A 34 -8.76 1.02 -1.39
CA PHE A 34 -9.29 0.07 -0.41
C PHE A 34 -10.61 0.51 0.21
N ALA A 35 -10.96 1.80 0.08
CA ALA A 35 -12.22 2.37 0.52
C ALA A 35 -12.71 3.44 -0.49
N PRO A 36 -14.02 3.72 -0.57
CA PRO A 36 -14.57 4.76 -1.45
C PRO A 36 -14.02 6.16 -1.18
N ALA A 37 -13.55 6.43 0.04
CA ALA A 37 -12.96 7.70 0.46
C ALA A 37 -11.58 7.44 1.13
N PRO A 38 -10.51 7.24 0.34
CA PRO A 38 -9.18 7.04 0.88
C PRO A 38 -8.66 8.33 1.53
N LYS A 39 -8.10 8.22 2.73
CA LYS A 39 -7.49 9.34 3.49
C LYS A 39 -5.97 9.34 3.40
N VAL A 40 -5.39 8.18 3.11
CA VAL A 40 -3.95 7.97 3.00
C VAL A 40 -3.64 7.43 1.62
N THR A 41 -2.65 8.00 0.95
CA THR A 41 -2.12 7.50 -0.32
C THR A 41 -0.69 7.01 -0.13
N LEU A 42 -0.46 5.75 -0.48
CA LEU A 42 0.85 5.13 -0.51
C LEU A 42 1.32 5.06 -1.96
N ALA A 43 2.23 5.95 -2.32
CA ALA A 43 2.85 5.97 -3.64
C ALA A 43 4.08 5.07 -3.68
N ILE A 44 4.09 4.14 -4.63
CA ILE A 44 5.11 3.12 -4.83
C ILE A 44 5.87 3.47 -6.09
N HIS A 45 7.11 3.93 -5.94
CA HIS A 45 7.95 4.41 -7.04
C HIS A 45 8.71 3.29 -7.75
N SER A 46 8.74 2.08 -7.17
CA SER A 46 9.52 0.96 -7.68
C SER A 46 8.80 -0.39 -7.55
N PRO A 47 8.79 -1.22 -8.62
CA PRO A 47 8.22 -2.57 -8.57
C PRO A 47 8.90 -3.50 -7.57
N ARG A 48 10.14 -3.20 -7.16
CA ARG A 48 10.89 -4.03 -6.19
C ARG A 48 10.24 -3.99 -4.81
N VAL A 49 9.60 -2.88 -4.47
CA VAL A 49 8.91 -2.65 -3.19
C VAL A 49 7.68 -3.54 -3.05
N LEU A 50 7.01 -3.91 -4.15
CA LEU A 50 5.83 -4.77 -4.12
C LEU A 50 6.05 -6.10 -3.38
N ARG A 51 7.27 -6.65 -3.46
CA ARG A 51 7.63 -7.87 -2.74
C ARG A 51 7.70 -7.66 -1.21
N LEU A 52 7.98 -6.44 -0.76
CA LEU A 52 8.03 -6.09 0.66
C LEU A 52 6.62 -6.12 1.27
N PHE A 53 5.60 -5.65 0.53
CA PHE A 53 4.20 -5.75 0.94
C PHE A 53 3.73 -7.20 1.07
N LEU A 54 4.15 -8.09 0.16
CA LEU A 54 3.82 -9.51 0.22
C LEU A 54 4.43 -10.23 1.43
N THR A 55 5.62 -9.80 1.86
CA THR A 55 6.30 -10.39 3.03
C THR A 55 5.83 -9.80 4.36
N GLY A 56 5.16 -8.64 4.34
CA GLY A 56 4.75 -7.93 5.55
C GLY A 56 5.92 -7.44 6.41
N ASN A 57 7.14 -7.33 5.85
CA ASN A 57 8.31 -6.95 6.62
C ASN A 57 8.35 -5.42 6.85
N MET A 58 7.85 -5.00 8.01
CA MET A 58 7.76 -3.58 8.38
C MET A 58 9.12 -2.86 8.44
N ALA A 59 10.19 -3.54 8.86
CA ALA A 59 11.53 -2.94 8.88
C ALA A 59 12.01 -2.55 7.47
N ARG A 60 11.74 -3.41 6.48
CA ARG A 60 12.08 -3.13 5.07
C ARG A 60 11.19 -2.07 4.45
N LEU A 61 9.90 -2.03 4.80
CA LEU A 61 8.98 -0.99 4.34
C LEU A 61 9.34 0.39 4.92
N GLY A 62 9.71 0.45 6.21
CA GLY A 62 10.19 1.68 6.84
C GLY A 62 11.48 2.19 6.20
N ARG A 63 12.39 1.29 5.85
CA ARG A 63 13.60 1.64 5.09
C ARG A 63 13.27 2.19 3.69
N ALA A 64 12.38 1.53 2.96
CA ALA A 64 11.95 1.98 1.64
C ALA A 64 11.24 3.36 1.68
N TYR A 65 10.59 3.70 2.79
CA TYR A 65 10.05 5.04 3.02
C TYR A 65 11.15 6.09 3.20
N VAL A 66 12.16 5.81 4.04
CA VAL A 66 13.30 6.72 4.25
C VAL A 66 14.12 6.90 2.97
N GLU A 67 14.28 5.82 2.19
CA GLU A 67 15.01 5.84 0.91
C GLU A 67 14.20 6.47 -0.24
N GLY A 68 12.92 6.82 -0.01
CA GLY A 68 12.06 7.45 -1.01
C GLY A 68 11.53 6.52 -2.10
N GLU A 69 11.71 5.21 -1.96
CA GLU A 69 11.07 4.20 -2.83
C GLU A 69 9.55 4.11 -2.57
N ILE A 70 9.12 4.56 -1.40
CA ILE A 70 7.73 4.71 -0.99
C ILE A 70 7.54 6.11 -0.43
N THR A 71 6.42 6.75 -0.76
CA THR A 71 5.97 7.97 -0.09
C THR A 71 4.56 7.81 0.41
N VAL A 72 4.28 8.41 1.56
CA VAL A 72 2.96 8.45 2.18
C VAL A 72 2.45 9.88 2.12
N ASP A 73 1.27 10.04 1.53
CA ASP A 73 0.49 11.28 1.59
C ASP A 73 -0.75 11.04 2.48
N GLY A 74 -1.08 12.02 3.33
CA GLY A 74 -2.05 11.86 4.41
C GLY A 74 -1.41 11.41 5.73
N ARG A 75 -2.24 11.16 6.75
CA ARG A 75 -1.78 10.87 8.10
C ARG A 75 -1.75 9.35 8.33
N LEU A 76 -0.57 8.78 8.57
CA LEU A 76 -0.40 7.34 8.89
C LEU A 76 -1.28 6.87 10.06
N GLN A 77 -1.55 7.74 11.02
CA GLN A 77 -2.46 7.43 12.14
C GLN A 77 -3.87 7.04 11.68
N ASP A 78 -4.34 7.52 10.52
CA ASP A 78 -5.67 7.23 9.99
C ASP A 78 -5.80 5.78 9.48
N ILE A 79 -4.68 5.07 9.30
CA ILE A 79 -4.63 3.65 8.93
C ILE A 79 -4.12 2.74 10.05
N MET A 80 -3.52 3.30 11.12
CA MET A 80 -3.00 2.55 12.26
C MET A 80 -4.05 2.27 13.35
N GLN A 81 -5.26 2.85 13.22
CA GLN A 81 -6.36 2.71 14.19
C GLN A 81 -7.36 1.59 13.86
N VAL A 82 -7.05 0.74 12.86
CA VAL A 82 -7.92 -0.36 12.42
C VAL A 82 -7.43 -1.69 12.97
#